data_AF-A0A097PDW6-F1
#
_entry.id   AF-A0A097PDW6-F1
#
_cell.length_a   1.000
_cell.length_b   1.000
_cell.length_c   1.000
_cell.angle_alpha   90.00
_cell.angle_beta   90.00
_cell.angle_gamma   90.00
#
_symmetry.space_group_name_H-M   'P 1'
#
loop_
_entity.id
_entity.type
_entity.pdbx_description
1 polymer ?
#
loop_
_entity_poly.entity_id
_entity_poly.type
_entity_poly.pdbx_seq_one_letter_code
_entity_poly.pdbx_strand_id
1 'polypeptide(L)'
;GSMIHNLSDTQDIRFMGLIVNFMPLTSVCFNVSSLSLCGMPFLAGFYSSDLILEMVCLSWVNCLIFLMYFVSTGLTASYSFRLFYYSMSGDNNYYSNFCFDDQGYYITFGMIGLLIAAVFGGSLLSWLIFPVPCMISLPFGLSFLTILVVSLGAYLGYLISDLGFSCSSYSLFSLPFVTFFGQMWFMPFLSTSFINYTPLKFGKVASNSFDYG
;
A
#
# COMPACT_ATOMS: atom_id res chain seq x y z
N GLY A 1 9.75 1.88 -9.91
CA GLY A 1 10.78 2.63 -10.65
C GLY A 1 11.19 1.86 -11.88
N SER A 2 12.07 0.86 -11.71
CA SER A 2 12.50 -0.04 -12.79
C SER A 2 11.35 -0.66 -13.58
N MET A 3 10.32 -1.18 -12.89
CA MET A 3 9.12 -1.74 -13.54
C MET A 3 8.40 -0.71 -14.43
N ILE A 4 8.29 0.54 -13.99
CA ILE A 4 7.59 1.62 -14.72
C ILE A 4 8.38 1.98 -15.98
N HIS A 5 9.71 2.11 -15.87
CA HIS A 5 10.56 2.43 -17.00
C HIS A 5 10.49 1.35 -18.10
N ASN A 6 10.51 0.08 -17.70
CA ASN A 6 10.41 -1.04 -18.65
C ASN A 6 9.01 -1.20 -19.25
N LEU A 7 7.98 -0.68 -18.58
CA LEU A 7 6.61 -0.63 -19.06
C LEU A 7 6.27 0.71 -19.75
N SER A 8 7.26 1.38 -20.37
CA SER A 8 7.12 2.66 -21.07
C SER A 8 6.36 3.72 -20.28
N ASP A 9 6.75 3.90 -19.02
CA ASP A 9 6.17 4.87 -18.08
C ASP A 9 4.68 4.61 -17.72
N THR A 10 4.16 3.41 -18.00
CA THR A 10 2.84 3.02 -17.51
C THR A 10 2.91 2.62 -16.02
N GLN A 11 2.10 3.31 -15.21
CA GLN A 11 2.05 3.11 -13.75
C GLN A 11 0.81 2.34 -13.30
N ASP A 12 -0.16 2.16 -14.19
CA ASP A 12 -1.41 1.51 -13.87
C ASP A 12 -1.20 0.00 -13.80
N ILE A 13 -1.38 -0.54 -12.59
CA ILE A 13 -1.22 -1.97 -12.27
C ILE A 13 -2.13 -2.88 -13.11
N ARG A 14 -3.19 -2.35 -13.73
CA ARG A 14 -4.07 -3.13 -14.62
C ARG A 14 -3.40 -3.55 -15.92
N PHE A 15 -2.40 -2.79 -16.37
CA PHE A 15 -1.59 -3.12 -17.54
C PHE A 15 -0.31 -3.88 -17.17
N MET A 16 -0.15 -4.24 -15.89
CA MET A 16 0.91 -5.12 -15.40
C MET A 16 0.40 -6.58 -15.39
N GLY A 17 1.34 -7.54 -15.39
CA GLY A 17 1.05 -8.97 -15.25
C GLY A 17 2.30 -9.83 -15.44
N LEU A 18 2.43 -10.95 -14.72
CA LEU A 18 3.48 -11.95 -14.98
C LEU A 18 4.93 -11.38 -15.08
N ILE A 19 5.24 -10.30 -14.34
CA ILE A 19 6.54 -9.62 -14.40
C ILE A 19 7.67 -10.55 -13.89
N VAL A 20 7.34 -11.52 -13.04
CA VAL A 20 8.30 -12.52 -12.50
C VAL A 20 9.13 -13.18 -13.60
N ASN A 21 8.50 -13.50 -14.74
CA ASN A 21 9.17 -14.23 -15.82
C ASN A 21 10.20 -13.37 -16.57
N PHE A 22 9.97 -12.06 -16.62
CA PHE A 22 10.79 -11.13 -17.39
C PHE A 22 11.83 -10.40 -16.54
N MET A 23 11.47 -10.06 -15.29
CA MET A 23 12.34 -9.34 -14.37
C MET A 23 12.32 -10.02 -12.97
N PRO A 24 13.03 -11.15 -12.81
CA PRO A 24 12.96 -11.95 -11.60
C PRO A 24 13.59 -11.26 -10.38
N LEU A 25 14.66 -10.47 -10.57
CA LEU A 25 15.34 -9.82 -9.44
C LEU A 25 14.50 -8.70 -8.85
N THR A 26 14.00 -7.81 -9.71
CA THR A 26 13.11 -6.71 -9.28
C THR A 26 11.81 -7.22 -8.67
N SER A 27 11.21 -8.27 -9.23
CA SER A 27 9.98 -8.86 -8.68
C SER A 27 10.20 -9.43 -7.28
N VAL A 28 11.30 -10.14 -7.02
CA VAL A 28 11.64 -10.62 -5.68
C VAL A 28 11.87 -9.46 -4.71
N CYS A 29 12.67 -8.46 -5.10
CA CYS A 29 12.95 -7.31 -4.23
C CYS A 29 11.66 -6.58 -3.84
N PHE A 30 10.79 -6.40 -4.81
CA PHE A 30 9.51 -5.75 -4.63
C PHE A 30 8.55 -6.55 -3.74
N ASN A 31 8.45 -7.87 -3.95
CA ASN A 31 7.58 -8.72 -3.14
C ASN A 31 8.08 -8.82 -1.69
N VAL A 32 9.38 -8.98 -1.47
CA VAL A 32 9.93 -9.00 -0.09
C VAL A 32 9.64 -7.68 0.62
N SER A 33 9.76 -6.55 -0.09
CA SER A 33 9.42 -5.24 0.49
C SER A 33 7.92 -5.10 0.81
N SER A 34 7.02 -5.58 -0.05
CA SER A 34 5.58 -5.53 0.21
C SER A 34 5.13 -6.46 1.33
N LEU A 35 5.73 -7.65 1.45
CA LEU A 35 5.51 -8.53 2.60
C LEU A 35 6.04 -7.91 3.90
N SER A 36 7.18 -7.20 3.85
CA SER A 36 7.70 -6.50 5.02
C SER A 36 6.75 -5.40 5.50
N LEU A 37 6.09 -4.69 4.58
CA LEU A 37 5.10 -3.65 4.89
C LEU A 37 3.85 -4.21 5.59
N CYS A 38 3.45 -5.45 5.25
CA CYS A 38 2.32 -6.13 5.89
C CYS A 38 2.65 -6.71 7.27
N GLY A 39 3.90 -6.64 7.72
CA GLY A 39 4.30 -7.20 9.02
C GLY A 39 4.37 -8.73 9.05
N MET A 40 4.70 -9.37 7.92
CA MET A 40 4.95 -10.81 7.90
C MET A 40 6.04 -11.20 8.91
N PRO A 41 5.93 -12.37 9.57
CA PRO A 41 6.84 -12.75 10.64
C PRO A 41 8.29 -12.79 10.14
N PHE A 42 9.22 -12.37 11.00
CA PHE A 42 10.66 -12.28 10.77
C PHE A 42 11.16 -11.17 9.82
N LEU A 43 10.29 -10.47 9.11
CA LEU A 43 10.68 -9.31 8.28
C LEU A 43 10.73 -8.02 9.12
N ALA A 44 11.37 -6.96 8.60
CA ALA A 44 11.58 -5.74 9.36
C ALA A 44 10.28 -5.11 9.91
N GLY A 45 9.17 -5.21 9.18
CA GLY A 45 7.88 -4.68 9.63
C GLY A 45 7.36 -5.33 10.91
N PHE A 46 7.53 -6.65 11.07
CA PHE A 46 7.06 -7.39 12.25
C PHE A 46 7.59 -6.80 13.56
N TYR A 47 8.89 -6.46 13.60
CA TYR A 47 9.52 -5.88 14.79
C TYR A 47 9.00 -4.48 15.19
N SER A 48 8.25 -3.82 14.32
CA SER A 48 7.68 -2.49 14.58
C SER A 48 6.16 -2.54 14.69
N SER A 49 5.46 -3.01 13.65
CA SER A 49 4.01 -2.95 13.57
C SER A 49 3.33 -3.90 14.56
N ASP A 50 3.85 -5.10 14.77
CA ASP A 50 3.28 -6.06 15.73
C ASP A 50 3.44 -5.54 17.17
N LEU A 51 4.64 -5.09 17.52
CA LEU A 51 4.93 -4.49 18.83
C LEU A 51 4.05 -3.25 19.10
N ILE A 52 3.82 -2.39 18.09
CA ILE A 52 2.91 -1.24 18.23
C ILE A 52 1.48 -1.71 18.52
N LEU A 53 0.98 -2.72 17.80
CA LEU A 53 -0.39 -3.23 18.00
C LEU A 53 -0.56 -3.91 19.36
N GLU A 54 0.45 -4.63 19.83
CA GLU A 54 0.45 -5.21 21.18
C GLU A 54 0.42 -4.13 22.27
N MET A 55 1.18 -3.05 22.09
CA MET A 55 1.15 -1.90 23.02
C MET A 55 -0.20 -1.17 22.99
N VAL A 56 -0.88 -1.11 21.83
CA VAL A 56 -2.25 -0.60 21.73
C VAL A 56 -3.24 -1.49 22.49
N CYS A 57 -3.05 -2.82 22.49
CA CYS A 57 -3.89 -3.73 23.25
C CYS A 57 -3.74 -3.58 24.77
N LEU A 58 -2.56 -3.20 25.25
CA LEU A 58 -2.31 -2.95 26.67
C LEU A 58 -2.76 -1.58 27.15
N SER A 59 -2.82 -0.60 26.26
CA SER A 59 -3.11 0.78 26.62
C SER A 59 -4.60 1.05 26.74
N TRP A 60 -4.94 2.07 27.53
CA TRP A 60 -6.32 2.52 27.75
C TRP A 60 -6.84 3.33 26.56
N VAL A 61 -7.06 2.66 25.44
CA VAL A 61 -7.51 3.26 24.18
C VAL A 61 -9.02 3.09 24.03
N ASN A 62 -9.69 4.10 23.46
CA ASN A 62 -11.12 4.01 23.17
C ASN A 62 -11.40 2.89 22.15
N CYS A 63 -12.51 2.16 22.32
CA CYS A 63 -12.90 1.05 21.45
C CYS A 63 -12.93 1.43 19.96
N LEU A 64 -13.35 2.66 19.63
CA LEU A 64 -13.33 3.14 18.25
C LEU A 64 -11.91 3.22 17.69
N ILE A 65 -10.96 3.76 18.45
CA ILE A 65 -9.57 3.90 18.01
C ILE A 65 -8.92 2.51 17.88
N PHE A 66 -9.20 1.61 18.83
CA PHE A 66 -8.78 0.21 18.76
C PHE A 66 -9.25 -0.45 17.45
N LEU A 67 -10.53 -0.34 17.12
CA LEU A 67 -11.08 -0.88 15.86
C LEU A 67 -10.41 -0.25 14.63
N MET A 68 -10.15 1.05 14.63
CA MET A 68 -9.48 1.72 13.51
C MET A 68 -8.06 1.20 13.27
N TYR A 69 -7.28 0.91 14.33
CA TYR A 69 -5.95 0.29 14.18
C TYR A 69 -6.03 -1.09 13.52
N PHE A 70 -6.90 -1.97 13.99
CA PHE A 70 -7.03 -3.32 13.41
C PHE A 70 -7.63 -3.32 12.00
N VAL A 71 -8.62 -2.47 11.72
CA VAL A 71 -9.14 -2.34 10.35
C VAL A 71 -8.07 -1.78 9.41
N SER A 72 -7.27 -0.80 9.87
CA SER A 72 -6.19 -0.24 9.05
C SER A 72 -5.14 -1.29 8.68
N THR A 73 -4.77 -2.19 9.60
CA THR A 73 -3.78 -3.26 9.36
C THR A 73 -4.34 -4.38 8.47
N GLY A 74 -5.62 -4.73 8.61
CA GLY A 74 -6.28 -5.63 7.66
C GLY A 74 -6.34 -5.04 6.24
N LEU A 75 -6.64 -3.74 6.13
CA LEU A 75 -6.63 -3.04 4.85
C LEU A 75 -5.21 -2.96 4.26
N THR A 76 -4.17 -2.83 5.08
CA THR A 76 -2.80 -2.81 4.57
C THR A 76 -2.37 -4.13 3.96
N ALA A 77 -2.75 -5.25 4.60
CA ALA A 77 -2.59 -6.57 4.01
C ALA A 77 -3.38 -6.68 2.68
N SER A 78 -4.63 -6.23 2.65
CA SER A 78 -5.47 -6.35 1.46
C SER A 78 -4.91 -5.62 0.23
N TYR A 79 -4.37 -4.40 0.38
CA TYR A 79 -3.84 -3.67 -0.77
C TYR A 79 -2.51 -4.25 -1.25
N SER A 80 -1.66 -4.74 -0.35
CA SER A 80 -0.37 -5.34 -0.72
C SER A 80 -0.56 -6.64 -1.47
N PHE A 81 -1.51 -7.48 -1.05
CA PHE A 81 -1.84 -8.72 -1.76
C PHE A 81 -2.54 -8.47 -3.09
N ARG A 82 -3.39 -7.43 -3.20
CA ARG A 82 -3.90 -6.97 -4.50
C ARG A 82 -2.76 -6.60 -5.45
N LEU A 83 -1.76 -5.88 -4.93
CA LEU A 83 -0.62 -5.47 -5.72
C LEU A 83 0.21 -6.68 -6.17
N PHE A 84 0.47 -7.62 -5.26
CA PHE A 84 1.14 -8.89 -5.56
C PHE A 84 0.42 -9.64 -6.69
N TYR A 85 -0.92 -9.72 -6.64
CA TYR A 85 -1.71 -10.38 -7.66
C TYR A 85 -1.52 -9.76 -9.06
N TYR A 86 -1.72 -8.45 -9.19
CA TYR A 86 -1.63 -7.76 -10.49
C TYR A 86 -0.21 -7.71 -11.06
N SER A 87 0.82 -7.76 -10.21
CA SER A 87 2.21 -7.74 -10.70
C SER A 87 2.74 -9.14 -11.07
N MET A 88 2.32 -10.19 -10.36
CA MET A 88 2.98 -11.50 -10.42
C MET A 88 2.11 -12.64 -10.98
N SER A 89 0.85 -12.75 -10.56
CA SER A 89 0.01 -13.93 -10.85
C SER A 89 -0.99 -13.75 -11.98
N GLY A 90 -1.30 -12.51 -12.36
CA GLY A 90 -2.22 -12.22 -13.47
C GLY A 90 -1.60 -12.44 -14.85
N ASP A 91 -2.45 -12.65 -15.85
CA ASP A 91 -2.07 -12.74 -17.27
C ASP A 91 -1.34 -11.48 -17.77
N ASN A 92 -0.55 -11.63 -18.83
CA ASN A 92 0.16 -10.53 -19.48
C ASN A 92 -0.84 -9.51 -20.06
N ASN A 93 -1.09 -8.40 -19.35
CA ASN A 93 -1.98 -7.32 -19.79
C ASN A 93 -1.26 -6.15 -20.47
N TYR A 94 0.02 -6.28 -20.75
CA TYR A 94 0.78 -5.27 -21.46
C TYR A 94 0.60 -5.36 -22.98
N TYR A 95 0.73 -4.21 -23.64
CA TYR A 95 0.90 -4.10 -25.08
C TYR A 95 2.07 -4.94 -25.62
N SER A 96 1.95 -5.43 -26.84
CA SER A 96 2.85 -6.43 -27.44
C SER A 96 4.29 -5.97 -27.72
N ASN A 97 4.68 -4.73 -27.36
CA ASN A 97 5.96 -4.14 -27.76
C ASN A 97 6.86 -3.71 -26.58
N PHE A 98 6.83 -4.43 -25.46
CA PHE A 98 7.74 -4.15 -24.35
C PHE A 98 9.03 -4.93 -24.42
N CYS A 99 10.13 -4.23 -24.17
CA CYS A 99 11.43 -4.83 -23.91
C CYS A 99 11.69 -4.73 -22.40
N PHE A 100 11.79 -5.88 -21.75
CA PHE A 100 12.14 -5.94 -20.33
C PHE A 100 13.66 -6.05 -20.19
N ASP A 101 14.27 -5.10 -19.48
CA ASP A 101 15.69 -5.12 -19.16
C ASP A 101 15.92 -4.91 -17.65
N ASP A 102 16.53 -5.89 -16.99
CA ASP A 102 16.88 -5.82 -15.56
C ASP A 102 18.40 -5.67 -15.37
N GLN A 103 19.18 -5.36 -16.42
CA GLN A 103 20.65 -5.36 -16.38
C GLN A 103 21.28 -4.06 -15.86
N GLY A 104 20.48 -3.04 -15.54
CA GLY A 104 20.99 -1.77 -15.03
C GLY A 104 21.69 -1.91 -13.68
N TYR A 105 23.03 -1.89 -13.67
CA TYR A 105 23.85 -2.09 -12.46
C TYR A 105 23.50 -1.14 -11.31
N TYR A 106 23.33 0.16 -11.59
CA TYR A 106 23.03 1.15 -10.54
C TYR A 106 21.67 0.92 -9.88
N ILE A 107 20.67 0.51 -10.67
CA ILE A 107 19.31 0.27 -10.18
C ILE A 107 19.31 -1.02 -9.35
N THR A 108 19.87 -2.10 -9.89
CA THR A 108 19.91 -3.41 -9.21
C THR A 108 20.74 -3.37 -7.94
N PHE A 109 21.89 -2.69 -7.93
CA PHE A 109 22.70 -2.52 -6.72
C PHE A 109 21.93 -1.80 -5.60
N GLY A 110 21.19 -0.73 -5.92
CA GLY A 110 20.35 -0.03 -4.96
C GLY A 110 19.22 -0.91 -4.40
N MET A 111 18.57 -1.70 -5.26
CA MET A 111 17.49 -2.61 -4.85
C MET A 111 17.98 -3.73 -3.94
N ILE A 112 19.14 -4.33 -4.23
CA ILE A 112 19.72 -5.39 -3.40
C ILE A 112 20.13 -4.84 -2.02
N GLY A 113 20.73 -3.64 -1.97
CA GLY A 113 21.06 -2.99 -0.70
C GLY A 113 19.83 -2.77 0.20
N LEU A 114 18.72 -2.31 -0.40
CA LEU A 114 17.45 -2.13 0.32
C LEU A 114 16.80 -3.45 0.72
N LEU A 115 16.92 -4.52 -0.08
CA LEU A 115 16.41 -5.84 0.28
C LEU A 115 17.07 -6.37 1.56
N ILE A 116 18.40 -6.22 1.67
CA ILE A 116 19.13 -6.62 2.89
C ILE A 116 18.61 -5.86 4.11
N ALA A 117 18.35 -4.57 3.96
CA ALA A 117 17.76 -3.75 5.03
C ALA A 117 16.31 -4.17 5.37
N ALA A 118 15.49 -4.56 4.39
CA ALA A 118 14.11 -5.01 4.63
C ALA A 118 14.03 -6.35 5.38
N VAL A 119 15.03 -7.23 5.21
CA VAL A 119 15.08 -8.53 5.90
C VAL A 119 15.73 -8.40 7.28
N PHE A 120 16.93 -7.81 7.37
CA PHE A 120 17.72 -7.79 8.60
C PHE A 120 17.61 -6.48 9.40
N GLY A 121 17.21 -5.38 8.75
CA GLY A 121 17.25 -4.06 9.36
C GLY A 121 16.36 -3.95 10.61
N GLY A 122 15.16 -4.53 10.57
CA GLY A 122 14.25 -4.48 11.73
C GLY A 122 14.77 -5.27 12.94
N SER A 123 15.30 -6.48 12.73
CA SER A 123 15.86 -7.27 13.84
C SER A 123 17.09 -6.58 14.44
N LEU A 124 18.01 -6.10 13.59
CA LEU A 124 19.21 -5.39 14.03
C LEU A 124 18.87 -4.10 14.80
N LEU A 125 17.93 -3.28 14.29
CA LEU A 125 17.49 -2.08 15.00
C LEU A 125 16.80 -2.41 16.31
N SER A 126 15.95 -3.44 16.35
CA SER A 126 15.21 -3.80 17.57
C SER A 126 16.15 -4.11 18.73
N TRP A 127 17.24 -4.84 18.47
CA TRP A 127 18.25 -5.18 19.47
C TRP A 127 19.08 -3.98 19.93
N LEU A 128 19.28 -2.99 19.05
CA LEU A 128 20.03 -1.78 19.38
C LEU A 128 19.19 -0.74 20.14
N ILE A 129 17.93 -0.57 19.76
CA ILE A 129 17.05 0.50 20.28
C ILE A 129 16.39 0.12 21.60
N PHE A 130 16.05 -1.16 21.80
CA PHE A 130 15.37 -1.63 23.01
C PHE A 130 16.34 -2.35 23.95
N PRO A 131 17.06 -1.63 24.84
CA PRO A 131 17.95 -2.25 25.81
C PRO A 131 17.20 -3.04 26.90
N VAL A 132 15.92 -2.71 27.12
CA VAL A 132 15.03 -3.42 28.05
C VAL A 132 13.76 -3.79 27.29
N PRO A 133 13.45 -5.08 27.08
CA PRO A 133 12.18 -5.47 26.46
C PRO A 133 11.04 -5.13 27.42
N CYS A 134 10.08 -4.32 26.97
CA CYS A 134 8.83 -4.11 27.70
C CYS A 134 8.09 -5.46 27.77
N MET A 135 7.80 -5.95 28.98
CA MET A 135 7.03 -7.19 29.15
C MET A 135 5.56 -6.92 28.78
N ILE A 136 5.14 -7.43 27.64
CA ILE A 136 3.76 -7.38 27.18
C ILE A 136 3.07 -8.67 27.64
N SER A 137 2.11 -8.55 28.56
CA SER A 137 1.32 -9.70 29.04
C SER A 137 -0.11 -9.59 28.52
N LEU A 138 -0.38 -10.32 27.44
CA LEU A 138 -1.70 -10.38 26.80
C LEU A 138 -2.27 -11.80 26.94
N PRO A 139 -3.61 -11.96 27.04
CA PRO A 139 -4.22 -13.27 26.92
C PRO A 139 -4.06 -13.79 25.49
N PHE A 140 -4.02 -15.12 25.33
CA PHE A 140 -3.75 -15.79 24.06
C PHE A 140 -4.58 -15.26 22.87
N GLY A 141 -5.86 -14.96 23.07
CA GLY A 141 -6.72 -14.46 21.99
C GLY A 141 -6.27 -13.09 21.42
N LEU A 142 -5.71 -12.22 22.27
CA LEU A 142 -5.26 -10.89 21.88
C LEU A 142 -3.87 -10.92 21.23
N SER A 143 -2.97 -11.81 21.66
CA SER A 143 -1.65 -11.94 21.04
C SER A 143 -1.72 -12.47 19.61
N PHE A 144 -2.64 -13.39 19.31
CA PHE A 144 -2.81 -13.92 17.95
C PHE A 144 -3.71 -13.04 17.05
N LEU A 145 -4.29 -11.97 17.59
CA LEU A 145 -5.21 -11.12 16.85
C LEU A 145 -4.54 -10.44 15.65
N THR A 146 -3.31 -9.97 15.81
CA THR A 146 -2.55 -9.25 14.76
C THR A 146 -2.34 -10.14 13.54
N ILE A 147 -1.79 -11.33 13.75
CA ILE A 147 -1.56 -12.33 12.70
C ILE A 147 -2.88 -12.75 12.04
N LEU A 148 -3.95 -12.94 12.83
CA LEU A 148 -5.27 -13.28 12.29
C LEU A 148 -5.79 -12.17 11.36
N VAL A 149 -5.72 -10.92 11.77
CA VAL A 149 -6.18 -9.77 10.98
C VAL A 149 -5.38 -9.63 9.69
N VAL A 150 -4.05 -9.78 9.73
CA VAL A 150 -3.20 -9.75 8.52
C VAL A 150 -3.56 -10.90 7.58
N SER A 151 -3.75 -12.12 8.09
CA SER A 151 -4.10 -13.28 7.27
C SER A 151 -5.48 -13.16 6.61
N LEU A 152 -6.49 -12.64 7.34
CA LEU A 152 -7.81 -12.36 6.78
C LEU A 152 -7.75 -11.24 5.74
N GLY A 153 -7.02 -10.16 6.01
CA GLY A 153 -6.84 -9.07 5.06
C GLY A 153 -6.16 -9.52 3.77
N ALA A 154 -5.13 -10.36 3.87
CA ALA A 154 -4.44 -10.97 2.74
C ALA A 154 -5.39 -11.84 1.90
N TYR A 155 -6.16 -12.72 2.55
CA TYR A 155 -7.13 -13.59 1.90
C TYR A 155 -8.22 -12.79 1.18
N LEU A 156 -8.78 -11.78 1.84
CA LEU A 156 -9.77 -10.88 1.24
C LEU A 156 -9.18 -10.12 0.05
N GLY A 157 -7.95 -9.60 0.17
CA GLY A 157 -7.27 -8.89 -0.91
C GLY A 157 -7.11 -9.76 -2.16
N TYR A 158 -6.66 -11.00 -1.98
CA TYR A 158 -6.51 -11.97 -3.06
C TYR A 158 -7.85 -12.32 -3.72
N LEU A 159 -8.89 -12.60 -2.92
CA LEU A 159 -10.22 -12.88 -3.45
C LEU A 159 -10.77 -11.71 -4.27
N ILE A 160 -10.67 -10.47 -3.76
CA ILE A 160 -11.17 -9.29 -4.47
C ILE A 160 -10.46 -9.11 -5.82
N SER A 161 -9.16 -9.44 -5.90
CA SER A 161 -8.41 -9.33 -7.15
C SER A 161 -8.71 -10.45 -8.16
N ASP A 162 -9.04 -11.66 -7.69
CA ASP A 162 -9.38 -12.81 -8.53
C ASP A 162 -10.85 -12.83 -8.99
N LEU A 163 -11.67 -11.87 -8.54
CA LEU A 163 -13.02 -11.65 -9.08
C LEU A 163 -12.94 -11.10 -10.51
N GLY A 164 -12.54 -11.96 -11.45
CA GLY A 164 -12.45 -11.67 -12.87
C GLY A 164 -13.82 -11.65 -13.55
N PHE A 165 -14.04 -10.62 -14.38
CA PHE A 165 -14.96 -10.39 -15.52
C PHE A 165 -16.43 -10.88 -15.52
N SER A 166 -16.82 -11.83 -14.68
CA SER A 166 -18.14 -12.47 -14.67
C SER A 166 -19.23 -11.61 -14.01
N CYS A 167 -18.87 -10.50 -13.36
CA CYS A 167 -19.77 -9.63 -12.61
C CYS A 167 -19.93 -8.23 -13.24
N SER A 168 -20.10 -8.15 -14.57
CA SER A 168 -20.29 -6.86 -15.28
C SER A 168 -21.52 -6.06 -14.79
N SER A 169 -22.55 -6.72 -14.26
CA SER A 169 -23.74 -6.07 -13.69
C SER A 169 -23.51 -5.52 -12.28
N TYR A 170 -22.75 -6.23 -11.43
CA TYR A 170 -22.43 -5.80 -10.06
C TYR A 170 -21.38 -4.68 -10.01
N SER A 171 -20.46 -4.64 -10.98
CA SER A 171 -19.48 -3.55 -11.08
C SER A 171 -20.15 -2.21 -11.39
N LEU A 172 -21.16 -2.20 -12.27
CA LEU A 172 -21.94 -1.00 -12.58
C LEU A 172 -22.69 -0.46 -11.35
N PHE A 173 -23.28 -1.34 -10.53
CA PHE A 173 -23.96 -0.93 -9.30
C PHE A 173 -23.00 -0.36 -8.25
N SER A 174 -21.76 -0.85 -8.21
CA SER A 174 -20.73 -0.40 -7.26
C SER A 174 -19.88 0.78 -7.75
N LEU A 175 -20.08 1.27 -8.98
CA LEU A 175 -19.39 2.44 -9.53
C LEU A 175 -19.40 3.70 -8.62
N PRO A 176 -20.52 4.13 -8.01
CA PRO A 176 -20.49 5.32 -7.15
C PRO A 176 -19.58 5.12 -5.92
N PHE A 177 -19.54 3.91 -5.38
CA PHE A 177 -18.65 3.58 -4.27
C PHE A 177 -17.19 3.53 -4.72
N VAL A 178 -16.89 2.84 -5.83
CA VAL A 178 -15.52 2.74 -6.37
C VAL A 178 -14.98 4.12 -6.77
N THR A 179 -15.80 4.98 -7.38
CA THR A 179 -15.41 6.35 -7.73
C THR A 179 -15.17 7.22 -6.51
N PHE A 180 -15.96 7.08 -5.44
CA PHE A 180 -15.73 7.78 -4.17
C PHE A 180 -14.36 7.43 -3.55
N PHE A 181 -14.05 6.14 -3.43
CA PHE A 181 -12.74 5.71 -2.89
C PHE A 181 -11.59 6.00 -3.87
N GLY A 182 -11.82 5.86 -5.18
CA GLY A 182 -10.82 6.12 -6.22
C GLY A 182 -10.40 7.58 -6.33
N GLN A 183 -11.32 8.52 -6.09
CA GLN A 183 -11.03 9.97 -6.08
C GLN A 183 -10.54 10.48 -4.72
N MET A 184 -9.99 9.59 -3.86
CA MET A 184 -9.55 9.93 -2.50
C MET A 184 -10.62 10.67 -1.69
N TRP A 185 -11.83 10.11 -1.60
CA TRP A 185 -12.99 10.73 -0.93
C TRP A 185 -13.35 12.12 -1.49
N PHE A 186 -13.15 12.33 -2.79
CA PHE A 186 -13.31 13.61 -3.48
C PHE A 186 -12.48 14.77 -2.89
N MET A 187 -11.43 14.46 -2.12
CA MET A 187 -10.56 15.46 -1.50
C MET A 187 -9.88 16.38 -2.52
N PRO A 188 -9.38 15.92 -3.68
CA PRO A 188 -8.81 16.83 -4.68
C PRO A 188 -9.83 17.86 -5.20
N PHE A 189 -11.08 17.45 -5.41
CA PHE A 189 -12.14 18.37 -5.86
C PHE A 189 -12.47 19.40 -4.77
N LEU A 190 -12.62 18.95 -3.53
CA LEU A 190 -12.90 19.83 -2.39
C LEU A 190 -11.75 20.80 -2.12
N SER A 191 -10.50 20.33 -2.15
CA SER A 191 -9.35 21.16 -1.80
C SER A 191 -8.91 22.12 -2.91
N THR A 192 -9.06 21.73 -4.17
CA THR A 192 -8.61 22.58 -5.30
C THR A 192 -9.75 23.44 -5.84
N SER A 193 -10.83 22.84 -6.34
CA SER A 193 -11.85 23.59 -7.09
C SER A 193 -12.74 24.45 -6.19
N PHE A 194 -13.15 23.93 -5.03
CA PHE A 194 -14.04 24.64 -4.12
C PHE A 194 -13.32 25.73 -3.34
N ILE A 195 -12.12 25.43 -2.81
CA ILE A 195 -11.35 26.41 -2.05
C ILE A 195 -10.79 27.49 -2.97
N ASN A 196 -10.28 27.18 -4.17
CA ASN A 196 -9.72 28.20 -5.08
C ASN A 196 -10.79 29.14 -5.67
N TYR A 197 -12.04 28.70 -5.78
CA TYR A 197 -13.11 29.53 -6.35
C TYR A 197 -13.34 30.83 -5.56
N THR A 198 -13.29 30.75 -4.22
CA THR A 198 -13.55 31.92 -3.37
C THR A 198 -12.47 33.02 -3.48
N PRO A 199 -11.15 32.77 -3.33
CA PRO A 199 -10.13 33.79 -3.50
C PRO A 199 -10.06 34.30 -4.94
N LEU A 200 -10.28 33.46 -5.95
CA LEU A 200 -10.30 33.91 -7.36
C LEU A 200 -11.47 34.86 -7.64
N LYS A 201 -12.65 34.59 -7.07
CA LYS A 201 -13.81 35.50 -7.21
C LYS A 201 -13.57 36.82 -6.49
N PHE A 202 -13.03 36.79 -5.28
CA PHE A 202 -12.64 38.01 -4.57
C PHE A 202 -11.55 38.78 -5.31
N GLY A 203 -10.53 38.11 -5.84
CA GLY A 203 -9.48 38.71 -6.66
C GLY A 203 -10.04 39.41 -7.89
N LYS A 204 -11.00 38.80 -8.60
CA LYS A 204 -11.66 39.43 -9.76
C LYS A 204 -12.49 40.65 -9.37
N VAL A 205 -13.19 40.62 -8.24
CA VAL A 205 -13.96 41.78 -7.76
C VAL A 205 -12.99 42.90 -7.39
N ALA A 206 -11.93 42.59 -6.65
CA ALA A 206 -10.92 43.56 -6.26
C ALA A 206 -10.21 44.19 -7.47
N SER A 207 -9.80 43.39 -8.45
CA SER A 207 -9.15 43.92 -9.67
C SER A 207 -10.08 44.86 -10.44
N ASN A 208 -11.37 44.51 -10.54
CA ASN A 208 -12.33 45.36 -11.24
C ASN A 208 -12.61 46.64 -10.45
N SER A 209 -12.80 46.56 -9.13
CA SER A 209 -13.18 47.72 -8.32
C SER A 209 -12.02 48.66 -7.98
N PHE A 210 -10.79 48.16 -7.86
CA PHE A 210 -9.64 48.95 -7.45
C PHE A 210 -8.70 49.29 -8.61
N ASP A 211 -8.35 48.31 -9.46
CA ASP A 211 -7.28 48.49 -10.44
C ASP A 211 -7.81 48.98 -11.81
N TYR A 212 -8.94 48.47 -12.28
CA TYR A 212 -9.45 48.74 -13.62
C TYR A 212 -10.67 49.68 -13.70
N GLY A 213 -11.33 49.97 -12.57
CA GLY A 213 -12.54 50.82 -12.50
C GLY A 213 -13.83 50.09 -12.86
#